data_AF-A0A7X6VT61-F1
#
_entry.id   AF-A0A7X6VT61-F1
#
_cell.length_a   1.000
_cell.length_b   1.000
_cell.length_c   1.000
_cell.angle_alpha   90.00
_cell.angle_beta   90.00
_cell.angle_gamma   90.00
#
_symmetry.space_group_name_H-M   'P 1'
#
loop_
_entity.id
_entity.type
_entity.pdbx_description
1 polymer ?
#
loop_
_entity_poly.entity_id
_entity_poly.type
_entity_poly.pdbx_seq_one_letter_code
_entity_poly.pdbx_strand_id
1 'polypeptide(L)'
;MEAIRLTWENMKNQQRIYAIAKGAGLTSDIDYNKYKFGLNELEKGYEALKAKYEGSVAALGALLGQSHYWEPKLTSRAVLEKYERHEMTVEINRALSKSILVLQQKALLDIAETQKYWILPNVSTDLRNIDLSMAKIDYEQAKRTARSTIESLYHGLDALEGQIEAAQLAYDNAVKDLEVAKLKYEIGMTSRYSMNPSEDSLASLELNVIKKGLELESLKADLASTKAMFAYLTGKEVYTPSDWRQ
;
A
#
# COMPACT_ATOMS: atom_id res chain seq x y z
N MET A 1 2.49 3.40 -9.95
CA MET A 1 3.29 3.64 -11.17
C MET A 1 2.41 3.88 -12.38
N GLU A 2 1.50 2.96 -12.71
CA GLU A 2 0.67 3.02 -13.92
C GLU A 2 -0.17 4.30 -14.05
N ALA A 3 -0.78 4.76 -12.95
CA ALA A 3 -1.51 6.04 -12.92
C ALA A 3 -0.65 7.24 -13.35
N ILE A 4 0.62 7.28 -12.96
CA ILE A 4 1.56 8.35 -13.32
C ILE A 4 2.01 8.21 -14.78
N ARG A 5 2.26 6.98 -15.25
CA ARG A 5 2.56 6.71 -16.68
C ARG A 5 1.45 7.25 -17.57
N LEU A 6 0.20 6.88 -17.29
CA LEU A 6 -0.97 7.32 -18.06
C LEU A 6 -1.20 8.84 -17.98
N THR A 7 -0.92 9.45 -16.82
CA THR A 7 -0.99 10.92 -16.68
C THR A 7 0.05 11.62 -17.53
N TRP A 8 1.29 11.12 -17.51
CA TRP A 8 2.37 11.66 -18.33
C TRP A 8 2.07 11.50 -19.82
N GLU A 9 1.57 10.34 -20.26
CA GLU A 9 1.15 10.12 -21.66
C GLU A 9 0.03 11.08 -22.07
N ASN A 10 -0.98 11.26 -21.22
CA ASN A 10 -2.06 12.21 -21.48
C ASN A 10 -1.55 13.65 -21.59
N MET A 11 -0.68 14.08 -20.67
CA MET A 11 -0.08 15.41 -20.72
C MET A 11 0.85 15.58 -21.93
N LYS A 12 1.57 14.55 -22.35
CA LYS A 12 2.39 14.61 -23.56
C LYS A 12 1.54 14.81 -24.82
N ASN A 13 0.37 14.18 -24.88
CA ASN A 13 -0.59 14.39 -25.97
C ASN A 13 -1.20 15.79 -25.95
N GLN A 14 -1.59 16.28 -24.77
CA GLN A 14 -2.11 17.64 -24.58
C GLN A 14 -1.07 18.74 -24.88
N GLN A 15 0.22 18.46 -24.74
CA GLN A 15 1.30 19.42 -25.04
C GLN A 15 1.22 19.96 -26.47
N ARG A 16 0.84 19.11 -27.44
CA ARG A 16 0.72 19.50 -28.85
C ARG A 16 -0.35 20.58 -29.04
N ILE A 17 -1.48 20.43 -28.36
CA ILE A 17 -2.59 21.39 -28.39
C ILE A 17 -2.16 22.70 -27.73
N TYR A 18 -1.46 22.61 -26.61
CA TYR A 18 -0.89 23.77 -25.92
C TYR A 18 0.12 24.54 -26.76
N ALA A 19 0.96 23.86 -27.54
CA ALA A 19 1.92 24.50 -28.43
C ALA A 19 1.22 25.26 -29.57
N ILE A 20 0.14 24.70 -30.12
CA ILE A 20 -0.69 25.36 -31.13
C ILE A 20 -1.40 26.59 -30.52
N ALA A 21 -2.00 26.44 -29.35
CA ALA A 21 -2.67 27.54 -28.64
C ALA A 21 -1.70 28.69 -28.33
N LYS A 22 -0.48 28.38 -27.91
CA LYS A 22 0.61 29.35 -27.76
C LYS A 22 0.92 30.07 -29.09
N GLY A 23 1.10 29.33 -30.19
CA GLY A 23 1.37 29.90 -31.51
C GLY A 23 0.26 30.81 -32.03
N ALA A 24 -0.98 30.53 -31.63
CA ALA A 24 -2.16 31.35 -31.93
C ALA A 24 -2.37 32.53 -30.93
N GLY A 25 -1.49 32.69 -29.93
CA GLY A 25 -1.61 33.74 -28.90
C GLY A 25 -2.70 33.50 -27.86
N LEU A 26 -3.26 32.29 -27.80
CA LEU A 26 -4.32 31.88 -26.86
C LEU A 26 -3.76 31.41 -25.50
N THR A 27 -2.44 31.29 -25.38
CA THR A 27 -1.77 30.86 -24.14
C THR A 27 -0.47 31.65 -23.96
N SER A 28 -0.19 32.08 -22.74
CA SER A 28 1.03 32.83 -22.43
C SER A 28 2.28 31.94 -22.44
N ASP A 29 3.46 32.54 -22.65
CA ASP A 29 4.76 31.86 -22.47
C ASP A 29 4.92 31.28 -21.06
N ILE A 30 4.40 31.98 -20.05
CA ILE A 30 4.46 31.55 -18.65
C ILE A 30 3.67 30.26 -18.46
N ASP A 31 2.45 30.19 -18.98
CA ASP A 31 1.57 29.02 -18.82
C ASP A 31 2.10 27.82 -19.60
N TYR A 32 2.64 28.05 -20.80
CA TYR A 32 3.30 26.98 -21.57
C TYR A 32 4.54 26.44 -20.86
N ASN A 33 5.36 27.32 -20.26
CA ASN A 33 6.54 26.90 -19.50
C ASN A 33 6.15 26.13 -18.23
N LYS A 34 5.14 26.60 -17.47
CA LYS A 34 4.58 25.86 -16.32
C LYS A 34 4.13 24.46 -16.72
N TYR A 35 3.43 24.33 -17.84
CA TYR A 35 3.00 23.04 -18.37
C TYR A 35 4.18 22.10 -18.65
N LYS A 36 5.22 22.61 -19.31
CA LYS A 36 6.45 21.85 -19.59
C LYS A 36 7.18 21.43 -18.31
N PHE A 37 7.25 22.31 -17.32
CA PHE A 37 7.82 21.98 -16.01
C PHE A 37 7.06 20.85 -15.32
N GLY A 38 5.72 20.91 -15.29
CA GLY A 38 4.88 19.85 -14.72
C GLY A 38 5.05 18.50 -15.45
N LEU A 39 5.21 18.52 -16.78
CA LEU A 39 5.47 17.30 -17.55
C LEU A 39 6.83 16.66 -17.19
N ASN A 40 7.87 17.48 -17.03
CA ASN A 40 9.19 17.02 -16.60
C ASN A 40 9.21 16.53 -15.14
N GLU A 41 8.40 17.13 -14.27
CA GLU A 41 8.22 16.67 -12.89
C GLU A 41 7.56 15.27 -12.86
N LEU A 42 6.53 15.05 -13.67
CA LEU A 42 5.89 13.74 -13.82
C LEU A 42 6.84 12.68 -14.38
N GLU A 43 7.70 13.04 -15.33
CA GLU A 43 8.71 12.14 -15.89
C GLU A 43 9.68 11.68 -14.80
N LYS A 44 10.24 12.61 -14.03
CA LYS A 44 11.10 12.27 -12.87
C LYS A 44 10.38 11.45 -11.81
N GLY A 45 9.11 11.76 -11.55
CA GLY A 45 8.27 10.99 -10.63
C GLY A 45 8.02 9.55 -11.11
N TYR A 46 7.85 9.38 -12.42
CA TYR A 46 7.74 8.06 -13.05
C TYR A 46 9.03 7.26 -12.90
N GLU A 47 10.19 7.86 -13.19
CA GLU A 47 11.50 7.21 -13.03
C GLU A 47 11.75 6.77 -11.58
N ALA A 48 11.42 7.61 -10.60
CA ALA A 48 11.53 7.27 -9.18
C ALA A 48 10.64 6.08 -8.80
N LEU A 49 9.40 6.03 -9.29
CA LEU A 49 8.51 4.90 -9.05
C LEU A 49 8.94 3.63 -9.76
N LYS A 50 9.53 3.75 -10.95
CA LYS A 50 10.13 2.64 -11.67
C LYS A 50 11.26 2.01 -10.85
N ALA A 51 12.17 2.81 -10.31
CA ALA A 51 13.23 2.32 -9.43
C ALA A 51 12.67 1.65 -8.16
N LYS A 52 11.61 2.21 -7.55
CA LYS A 52 10.94 1.58 -6.39
C LYS A 52 10.34 0.22 -6.74
N TYR A 53 9.69 0.10 -7.90
CA TYR A 53 9.14 -1.15 -8.39
C TYR A 53 10.21 -2.20 -8.68
N GLU A 54 11.30 -1.82 -9.34
CA GLU A 54 12.45 -2.70 -9.58
C GLU A 54 13.05 -3.21 -8.25
N GLY A 55 13.13 -2.35 -7.23
CA GLY A 55 13.50 -2.74 -5.88
C GLY A 55 12.53 -3.76 -5.25
N SER A 56 11.22 -3.57 -5.41
CA SER A 56 10.21 -4.52 -4.95
C SER A 56 10.29 -5.87 -5.68
N VAL A 57 10.53 -5.87 -6.98
CA VAL A 57 10.74 -7.08 -7.79
C VAL A 57 11.99 -7.82 -7.35
N ALA A 58 13.10 -7.10 -7.10
CA ALA A 58 14.33 -7.70 -6.59
C ALA A 58 14.14 -8.33 -5.20
N ALA A 59 13.40 -7.67 -4.30
CA ALA A 59 13.06 -8.22 -2.98
C ALA A 59 12.21 -9.49 -3.10
N LEU A 60 11.21 -9.49 -3.98
CA LEU A 60 10.41 -10.68 -4.28
C LEU A 60 11.27 -11.80 -4.87
N GLY A 61 12.17 -11.46 -5.80
CA GLY A 61 13.11 -12.41 -6.40
C GLY A 61 14.01 -13.06 -5.36
N ALA A 62 14.55 -12.27 -4.43
CA ALA A 62 15.36 -12.78 -3.32
C ALA A 62 14.56 -13.76 -2.42
N LEU A 63 13.30 -13.44 -2.11
CA LEU A 63 12.42 -14.31 -1.33
C LEU A 63 12.11 -15.64 -2.06
N LEU A 64 12.03 -15.62 -3.39
CA LEU A 64 11.71 -16.77 -4.21
C LEU A 64 12.95 -17.49 -4.78
N GLY A 65 14.15 -17.09 -4.37
CA GLY A 65 15.40 -17.64 -4.87
C GLY A 65 15.65 -17.41 -6.37
N GLN A 66 15.05 -16.37 -6.94
CA GLN A 66 15.17 -16.00 -8.35
C GLN A 66 16.37 -15.10 -8.61
N SER A 67 16.83 -15.10 -9.87
CA SER A 67 17.99 -14.29 -10.29
C SER A 67 17.67 -12.80 -10.42
N HIS A 68 18.71 -11.96 -10.51
CA HIS A 68 18.57 -10.52 -10.74
C HIS A 68 17.90 -10.16 -12.08
N TYR A 69 17.92 -11.06 -13.06
CA TYR A 69 17.27 -10.87 -14.37
C TYR A 69 15.82 -11.39 -14.40
N TRP A 70 15.26 -11.74 -13.26
CA TRP A 70 13.91 -12.26 -13.19
C TRP A 70 12.89 -11.14 -13.37
N GLU A 71 12.10 -11.24 -14.45
CA GLU A 71 11.01 -10.32 -14.77
C GLU A 71 9.66 -11.01 -14.55
N PRO A 72 9.06 -10.91 -13.35
CA PRO A 72 7.79 -11.56 -13.07
C PRO A 72 6.63 -10.88 -13.79
N LYS A 73 5.76 -11.70 -14.40
CA LYS A 73 4.43 -11.24 -14.82
C LYS A 73 3.43 -11.45 -13.68
N LEU A 74 3.13 -10.37 -12.95
CA LEU A 74 2.14 -10.39 -11.88
C LEU A 74 0.73 -10.32 -12.48
N THR A 75 -0.05 -11.40 -12.32
CA THR A 75 -1.45 -11.45 -12.79
C THR A 75 -2.46 -11.34 -11.65
N SER A 76 -2.09 -11.74 -10.44
CA SER A 76 -2.99 -11.75 -9.29
C SER A 76 -3.34 -10.35 -8.80
N ARG A 77 -4.61 -10.12 -8.49
CA ARG A 77 -5.14 -8.87 -7.91
C ARG A 77 -5.88 -9.15 -6.62
N ALA A 78 -5.71 -8.29 -5.63
CA ALA A 78 -6.47 -8.35 -4.40
C ALA A 78 -7.92 -7.93 -4.65
N VAL A 79 -8.88 -8.73 -4.16
CA VAL A 79 -10.32 -8.46 -4.25
C VAL A 79 -10.97 -8.28 -2.88
N LEU A 80 -10.16 -8.32 -1.82
CA LEU A 80 -10.61 -8.17 -0.44
C LEU A 80 -11.19 -6.77 -0.18
N GLU A 81 -12.43 -6.73 0.31
CA GLU A 81 -13.11 -5.48 0.67
C GLU A 81 -13.31 -5.34 2.19
N LYS A 82 -13.46 -6.47 2.88
CA LYS A 82 -13.65 -6.55 4.33
C LYS A 82 -12.93 -7.76 4.88
N TYR A 83 -12.43 -7.63 6.10
CA TYR A 83 -11.76 -8.71 6.82
C TYR A 83 -12.47 -9.00 8.15
N GLU A 84 -13.25 -10.08 8.16
CA GLU A 84 -13.96 -10.52 9.36
C GLU A 84 -13.00 -10.89 10.50
N ARG A 85 -13.19 -10.24 11.65
CA ARG A 85 -12.33 -10.38 12.85
C ARG A 85 -13.18 -10.36 14.11
N HIS A 86 -12.66 -10.97 15.18
CA HIS A 86 -13.33 -10.91 16.48
C HIS A 86 -13.08 -9.54 17.11
N GLU A 87 -13.77 -9.25 18.21
CA GLU A 87 -13.51 -8.05 18.99
C GLU A 87 -12.01 -7.92 19.34
N MET A 88 -11.54 -6.68 19.35
CA MET A 88 -10.13 -6.33 19.56
C MET A 88 -9.53 -7.01 20.80
N THR A 89 -10.26 -7.07 21.92
CA THR A 89 -9.80 -7.74 23.15
C THR A 89 -9.50 -9.23 22.93
N VAL A 90 -10.33 -9.93 22.14
CA VAL A 90 -10.13 -11.34 21.81
C VAL A 90 -8.88 -11.51 20.95
N GLU A 91 -8.69 -10.62 19.98
CA GLU A 91 -7.53 -10.66 19.08
C GLU A 91 -6.22 -10.29 19.80
N ILE A 92 -6.25 -9.34 20.74
CA ILE A 92 -5.11 -9.03 21.62
C ILE A 92 -4.74 -10.26 22.46
N ASN A 93 -5.71 -10.89 23.12
CA ASN A 93 -5.44 -12.09 23.93
C ASN A 93 -4.86 -13.23 23.08
N ARG A 94 -5.35 -13.39 21.85
CA ARG A 94 -4.82 -14.36 20.90
C ARG A 94 -3.38 -14.02 20.51
N ALA A 95 -3.06 -12.77 20.23
CA ALA A 95 -1.69 -12.36 19.92
C ALA A 95 -0.75 -12.51 21.11
N LEU A 96 -1.17 -12.16 22.33
CA LEU A 96 -0.36 -12.35 23.54
C LEU A 96 -0.05 -13.82 23.83
N SER A 97 -0.88 -14.74 23.36
CA SER A 97 -0.67 -16.19 23.54
C SER A 97 0.00 -16.88 22.36
N LYS A 98 -0.20 -16.39 21.12
CA LYS A 98 0.22 -17.07 19.89
C LYS A 98 1.24 -16.30 19.04
N SER A 99 1.46 -15.01 19.30
CA SER A 99 2.42 -14.22 18.52
C SER A 99 3.82 -14.79 18.71
N ILE A 100 4.49 -15.03 17.59
CA ILE A 100 5.88 -15.50 17.58
C ILE A 100 6.81 -14.58 18.37
N LEU A 101 6.54 -13.27 18.37
CA LEU A 101 7.34 -12.27 19.09
C LEU A 101 7.25 -12.49 20.61
N VAL A 102 6.06 -12.84 21.11
CA VAL A 102 5.85 -13.10 22.53
C VAL A 102 6.35 -14.50 22.90
N LEU A 103 6.10 -15.49 22.05
CA LEU A 103 6.56 -16.86 22.26
C LEU A 103 8.09 -16.96 22.31
N GLN A 104 8.79 -16.21 21.47
CA GLN A 104 10.26 -16.17 21.48
C GLN A 104 10.80 -15.64 22.80
N GLN A 105 10.26 -14.52 23.30
CA GLN A 105 10.70 -13.95 24.58
C GLN A 105 10.28 -14.82 25.77
N LYS A 106 9.13 -15.48 25.68
CA LYS A 106 8.72 -16.47 26.67
C LYS A 106 9.71 -17.64 26.75
N ALA A 107 10.13 -18.17 25.61
CA ALA A 107 11.12 -19.26 25.58
C ALA A 107 12.46 -18.83 26.18
N LEU A 108 12.91 -17.59 25.94
CA LEU A 108 14.11 -17.04 26.56
C LEU A 108 13.97 -16.87 28.08
N LEU A 109 12.80 -16.42 28.54
CA LEU A 109 12.48 -16.36 29.96
C LEU A 109 12.49 -17.76 30.60
N ASP A 110 11.84 -18.74 29.98
CA ASP A 110 11.80 -20.12 30.47
C ASP A 110 13.23 -20.69 30.58
N ILE A 111 14.10 -20.42 29.60
CA ILE A 111 15.53 -20.79 29.65
C ILE A 111 16.21 -20.12 30.86
N ALA A 112 16.06 -18.81 31.05
CA ALA A 112 16.65 -18.09 32.18
C ALA A 112 16.15 -18.61 33.53
N GLU A 113 14.87 -18.99 33.64
CA GLU A 113 14.29 -19.60 34.83
C GLU A 113 14.92 -20.96 35.14
N THR A 114 15.17 -21.80 34.13
CA THR A 114 15.84 -23.09 34.34
C THR A 114 17.30 -22.94 34.78
N GLN A 115 18.02 -21.96 34.22
CA GLN A 115 19.43 -21.71 34.52
C GLN A 115 19.67 -21.20 35.95
N LYS A 116 18.63 -20.72 36.64
CA LYS A 116 18.69 -20.31 38.06
C LYS A 116 19.24 -21.43 38.96
N TYR A 117 18.94 -22.68 38.65
CA TYR A 117 19.31 -23.85 39.46
C TYR A 117 20.63 -24.50 39.03
N TRP A 118 21.24 -24.05 37.94
CA TRP A 118 22.44 -24.66 37.38
C TRP A 118 23.69 -24.15 38.08
N ILE A 119 24.63 -25.03 38.39
CA ILE A 119 25.95 -24.65 38.89
C ILE A 119 26.83 -24.35 37.67
N LEU A 120 26.94 -23.08 37.32
CA LEU A 120 27.78 -22.61 36.21
C LEU A 120 29.13 -22.12 36.75
N PRO A 121 30.27 -22.69 36.29
CA PRO A 121 31.58 -22.17 36.66
C PRO A 121 31.73 -20.72 36.18
N ASN A 122 32.34 -19.86 37.00
CA ASN A 122 32.58 -18.43 36.73
C ASN A 122 31.34 -17.52 36.54
N VAL A 123 30.12 -17.97 36.83
CA VAL A 123 28.94 -17.08 36.82
C VAL A 123 28.44 -16.86 38.25
N SER A 124 28.42 -15.60 38.69
CA SER A 124 27.90 -15.26 40.01
C SER A 124 26.39 -15.43 40.09
N THR A 125 25.86 -15.63 41.30
CA THR A 125 24.42 -15.63 41.55
C THR A 125 23.78 -14.29 41.17
N ASP A 126 24.49 -13.18 41.36
CA ASP A 126 23.99 -11.84 41.03
C ASP A 126 23.82 -11.66 39.53
N LEU A 127 24.78 -12.11 38.71
CA LEU A 127 24.67 -12.07 37.26
C LEU A 127 23.47 -12.87 36.76
N ARG A 128 23.25 -14.08 37.29
CA ARG A 128 22.06 -14.91 36.94
C ARG A 128 20.74 -14.23 37.30
N ASN A 129 20.69 -13.54 38.44
CA ASN A 129 19.50 -12.80 38.85
C ASN A 129 19.24 -11.59 37.94
N ILE A 130 20.30 -10.93 37.46
CA ILE A 130 20.21 -9.85 36.48
C ILE A 130 19.68 -10.39 35.16
N ASP A 131 20.25 -11.49 34.63
CA ASP A 131 19.81 -12.10 33.36
C ASP A 131 18.34 -12.52 33.42
N LEU A 132 17.90 -13.14 34.52
CA LEU A 132 16.50 -13.47 34.75
C LEU A 132 15.60 -12.22 34.79
N SER A 133 16.07 -11.15 35.43
CA SER A 133 15.31 -9.90 35.51
C SER A 133 15.20 -9.22 34.14
N MET A 134 16.27 -9.25 33.34
CA MET A 134 16.27 -8.76 31.95
C MET A 134 15.28 -9.57 31.09
N ALA A 135 15.33 -10.90 31.14
CA ALA A 135 14.41 -11.75 30.39
C ALA A 135 12.93 -11.51 30.77
N LYS A 136 12.63 -11.22 32.05
CA LYS A 136 11.29 -10.83 32.49
C LYS A 136 10.85 -9.47 31.92
N ILE A 137 11.75 -8.49 31.91
CA ILE A 137 11.50 -7.18 31.32
C ILE A 137 11.24 -7.31 29.82
N ASP A 138 12.07 -8.07 29.11
CA ASP A 138 11.94 -8.29 27.67
C ASP A 138 10.64 -9.01 27.31
N TYR A 139 10.23 -9.99 28.10
CA TYR A 139 8.94 -10.67 27.92
C TYR A 139 7.74 -9.73 28.13
N GLU A 140 7.74 -8.92 29.19
CA GLU A 140 6.67 -7.94 29.41
C GLU A 140 6.69 -6.82 28.36
N GLN A 141 7.86 -6.41 27.89
CA GLN A 141 8.00 -5.45 26.81
C GLN A 141 7.44 -6.02 25.50
N ALA A 142 7.75 -7.28 25.16
CA ALA A 142 7.21 -7.93 23.98
C ALA A 142 5.68 -8.05 24.03
N LYS A 143 5.09 -8.33 25.20
CA LYS A 143 3.63 -8.30 25.38
C LYS A 143 3.04 -6.91 25.13
N ARG A 144 3.66 -5.86 25.66
CA ARG A 144 3.20 -4.47 25.43
C ARG A 144 3.31 -4.07 23.96
N THR A 145 4.42 -4.39 23.31
CA THR A 145 4.62 -4.14 21.88
C THR A 145 3.61 -4.91 21.05
N ALA A 146 3.42 -6.21 21.31
CA ALA A 146 2.45 -7.02 20.59
C ALA A 146 1.02 -6.46 20.72
N ARG A 147 0.63 -6.03 21.93
CA ARG A 147 -0.67 -5.38 22.16
C ARG A 147 -0.81 -4.11 21.33
N SER A 148 0.14 -3.18 21.42
CA SER A 148 0.09 -1.91 20.69
C SER A 148 0.08 -2.11 19.18
N THR A 149 0.87 -3.06 18.67
CA THR A 149 0.89 -3.40 17.24
C THR A 149 -0.46 -3.96 16.79
N ILE A 150 -1.09 -4.84 17.56
CA ILE A 150 -2.41 -5.40 17.21
C ILE A 150 -3.49 -4.33 17.26
N GLU A 151 -3.50 -3.46 18.27
CA GLU A 151 -4.44 -2.33 18.35
C GLU A 151 -4.29 -1.41 17.13
N SER A 152 -3.05 -1.08 16.75
CA SER A 152 -2.76 -0.27 15.57
C SER A 152 -3.20 -0.94 14.27
N LEU A 153 -2.93 -2.24 14.10
CA LEU A 153 -3.35 -2.99 12.92
C LEU A 153 -4.86 -3.13 12.85
N TYR A 154 -5.54 -3.33 14.00
CA TYR A 154 -6.98 -3.45 14.07
C TYR A 154 -7.67 -2.18 13.54
N HIS A 155 -7.26 -1.01 14.05
CA HIS A 155 -7.78 0.26 13.57
C HIS A 155 -7.32 0.58 12.15
N GLY A 156 -6.12 0.14 11.75
CA GLY A 156 -5.66 0.24 10.37
C GLY A 156 -6.55 -0.54 9.39
N LEU A 157 -7.01 -1.73 9.79
CA LEU A 157 -7.98 -2.52 9.01
C LEU A 157 -9.33 -1.79 8.91
N ASP A 158 -9.87 -1.28 10.03
CA ASP A 158 -11.13 -0.50 10.02
C ASP A 158 -11.03 0.71 9.06
N ALA A 159 -9.90 1.43 9.13
CA ALA A 159 -9.66 2.60 8.30
C ALA A 159 -9.55 2.25 6.81
N LEU A 160 -8.84 1.16 6.47
CA LEU A 160 -8.71 0.70 5.09
C LEU A 160 -10.06 0.24 4.52
N GLU A 161 -10.88 -0.46 5.30
CA GLU A 161 -12.23 -0.87 4.89
C GLU A 161 -13.11 0.36 4.57
N GLY A 162 -13.09 1.38 5.42
CA GLY A 162 -13.80 2.64 5.15
C GLY A 162 -13.26 3.40 3.93
N GLN A 163 -11.93 3.39 3.72
CA GLN A 163 -11.31 3.98 2.53
C GLN A 163 -11.67 3.24 1.25
N ILE A 164 -11.76 1.90 1.28
CA ILE A 164 -12.18 1.08 0.14
C ILE A 164 -13.64 1.39 -0.22
N GLU A 165 -14.53 1.50 0.77
CA GLU A 165 -15.93 1.86 0.53
C GLU A 165 -16.04 3.26 -0.11
N ALA A 166 -15.32 4.25 0.43
CA ALA A 166 -15.28 5.59 -0.15
C ALA A 166 -14.68 5.61 -1.57
N ALA A 167 -13.60 4.86 -1.80
CA ALA A 167 -12.95 4.77 -3.11
C ALA A 167 -13.83 4.06 -4.15
N GLN A 168 -14.62 3.05 -3.74
CA GLN A 168 -15.59 2.39 -4.61
C GLN A 168 -16.67 3.37 -5.07
N LEU A 169 -17.25 4.15 -4.14
CA LEU A 169 -18.22 5.19 -4.49
C LEU A 169 -17.62 6.26 -5.41
N ALA A 170 -16.37 6.66 -5.16
CA ALA A 170 -15.66 7.63 -6.02
C ALA A 170 -15.40 7.07 -7.42
N TYR A 171 -15.06 5.79 -7.54
CA TYR A 171 -14.90 5.10 -8.82
C TYR A 171 -16.22 5.04 -9.59
N ASP A 172 -17.31 4.62 -8.94
CA ASP A 172 -18.62 4.52 -9.57
C ASP A 172 -19.14 5.88 -10.07
N ASN A 173 -18.88 6.96 -9.30
CA ASN A 173 -19.19 8.31 -9.74
C ASN A 173 -18.35 8.73 -10.95
N ALA A 174 -17.03 8.47 -10.94
CA ALA A 174 -16.16 8.78 -12.06
C ALA A 174 -16.60 8.04 -13.35
N VAL A 175 -17.08 6.80 -13.24
CA VAL A 175 -17.61 6.04 -14.38
C VAL A 175 -18.86 6.70 -14.97
N LYS A 176 -19.78 7.18 -14.12
CA LYS A 176 -20.97 7.93 -14.56
C LYS A 176 -20.60 9.26 -15.21
N ASP A 177 -19.65 9.99 -14.65
CA ASP A 177 -19.16 11.25 -15.23
C ASP A 177 -18.56 11.03 -16.61
N LEU A 178 -17.80 9.94 -16.79
CA LEU A 178 -17.27 9.55 -18.08
C LEU A 178 -18.38 9.20 -19.09
N GLU A 179 -19.44 8.52 -18.67
CA GLU A 179 -20.57 8.20 -19.54
C GLU A 179 -21.24 9.48 -20.06
N VAL A 180 -21.50 10.45 -19.17
CA VAL A 180 -22.04 11.76 -19.53
C VAL A 180 -21.11 12.49 -20.49
N ALA A 181 -19.79 12.45 -20.26
CA ALA A 181 -18.83 13.10 -21.13
C ALA A 181 -18.72 12.45 -22.52
N LYS A 182 -18.86 11.13 -22.62
CA LYS A 182 -18.93 10.42 -23.91
C LYS A 182 -20.13 10.89 -24.72
N LEU A 183 -21.31 10.95 -24.11
CA LEU A 183 -22.52 11.47 -24.77
C LEU A 183 -22.35 12.91 -25.22
N LYS A 184 -21.80 13.78 -24.35
CA LYS A 184 -21.49 15.18 -24.71
C LYS A 184 -20.49 15.27 -25.86
N TYR A 185 -19.52 14.36 -25.95
CA TYR A 185 -18.52 14.35 -27.01
C TYR A 185 -19.14 13.95 -28.35
N GLU A 186 -20.01 12.94 -28.36
CA GLU A 186 -20.72 12.46 -29.56
C GLU A 186 -21.58 13.56 -30.21
N ILE A 187 -22.20 14.41 -29.40
CA ILE A 187 -22.98 15.56 -29.88
C ILE A 187 -22.17 16.85 -30.04
N GLY A 188 -20.84 16.79 -29.91
CA GLY A 188 -19.92 17.91 -30.11
C GLY A 188 -19.93 18.98 -29.02
N MET A 189 -20.49 18.70 -27.84
CA MET A 189 -20.56 19.62 -26.70
C MET A 189 -19.31 19.62 -25.81
N THR A 190 -18.42 18.63 -25.94
CA THR A 190 -17.10 18.64 -25.29
C THR A 190 -16.03 18.21 -26.27
N SER A 191 -14.79 18.64 -26.04
CA SER A 191 -13.63 18.25 -26.84
C SER A 191 -12.98 16.98 -26.30
N ARG A 192 -12.22 16.28 -27.16
CA ARG A 192 -11.41 15.13 -26.74
C ARG A 192 -10.36 15.54 -25.71
N TYR A 193 -9.76 16.70 -25.93
CA TYR A 193 -8.75 17.32 -25.09
C TYR A 193 -9.12 18.79 -24.88
N SER A 194 -9.07 19.28 -23.65
CA SER A 194 -9.29 20.71 -23.39
C SER A 194 -8.02 21.51 -23.68
N MET A 195 -8.20 22.77 -24.10
CA MET A 195 -7.15 23.78 -24.15
C MET A 195 -6.79 24.30 -22.75
N ASN A 196 -7.66 24.09 -21.76
CA ASN A 196 -7.42 24.40 -20.37
C ASN A 196 -7.29 23.08 -19.57
N PRO A 197 -6.12 22.78 -18.97
CA PRO A 197 -5.86 21.52 -18.27
C PRO A 197 -6.68 21.39 -17.00
N SER A 198 -7.27 22.49 -16.53
CA SER A 198 -8.19 22.53 -15.39
C SER A 198 -9.63 22.21 -15.78
N GLU A 199 -9.96 22.14 -17.07
CA GLU A 199 -11.29 21.78 -17.54
C GLU A 199 -11.41 20.30 -17.88
N ASP A 200 -12.59 19.74 -17.60
CA ASP A 200 -12.92 18.38 -17.94
C ASP A 200 -13.05 18.20 -19.47
N SER A 201 -12.26 17.27 -19.99
CA SER A 201 -12.31 16.78 -21.35
C SER A 201 -12.55 15.28 -21.34
N LEU A 202 -12.95 14.70 -22.48
CA LEU A 202 -13.17 13.26 -22.54
C LEU A 202 -11.93 12.47 -22.10
N ALA A 203 -10.73 12.87 -22.54
CA ALA A 203 -9.49 12.20 -22.16
C ALA A 203 -9.13 12.38 -20.67
N SER A 204 -9.42 13.54 -20.04
CA SER A 204 -9.15 13.72 -18.61
C SER A 204 -10.09 12.90 -17.73
N LEU A 205 -11.35 12.75 -18.13
CA LEU A 205 -12.32 11.91 -17.42
C LEU A 205 -12.04 10.40 -17.61
N GLU A 206 -11.61 9.96 -18.79
CA GLU A 206 -11.12 8.59 -19.01
C GLU A 206 -9.94 8.28 -18.09
N LEU A 207 -8.97 9.21 -18.02
CA LEU A 207 -7.83 9.08 -17.12
C LEU A 207 -8.27 9.07 -15.65
N ASN A 208 -9.26 9.87 -15.28
CA ASN A 208 -9.79 9.90 -13.92
C ASN A 208 -10.39 8.55 -13.50
N VAL A 209 -11.19 7.92 -14.36
CA VAL A 209 -11.74 6.57 -14.11
C VAL A 209 -10.63 5.55 -13.89
N ILE A 210 -9.61 5.56 -14.75
CA ILE A 210 -8.48 4.62 -14.61
C ILE A 210 -7.73 4.87 -13.30
N LYS A 211 -7.47 6.14 -12.94
CA LYS A 211 -6.82 6.50 -11.68
C LYS A 211 -7.61 6.01 -10.47
N LYS A 212 -8.92 6.24 -10.45
CA LYS A 212 -9.79 5.78 -9.35
C LYS A 212 -9.85 4.26 -9.25
N GLY A 213 -9.86 3.56 -10.39
CA GLY A 213 -9.77 2.10 -10.40
C GLY A 213 -8.44 1.59 -9.82
N LEU A 214 -7.32 2.20 -10.21
CA LEU A 214 -6.00 1.84 -9.68
C LEU A 214 -5.84 2.19 -8.18
N GLU A 215 -6.43 3.29 -7.72
CA GLU A 215 -6.47 3.68 -6.31
C GLU A 215 -7.24 2.65 -5.48
N LEU A 216 -8.42 2.23 -5.95
CA LEU A 216 -9.22 1.18 -5.33
C LEU A 216 -8.45 -0.16 -5.27
N GLU A 217 -7.82 -0.57 -6.38
CA GLU A 217 -7.00 -1.79 -6.40
C GLU A 217 -5.83 -1.72 -5.42
N SER A 218 -5.17 -0.55 -5.29
CA SER A 218 -4.10 -0.34 -4.32
C SER A 218 -4.59 -0.50 -2.89
N LEU A 219 -5.73 0.11 -2.54
CA LEU A 219 -6.32 0.00 -1.20
C LEU A 219 -6.70 -1.45 -0.85
N LYS A 220 -7.25 -2.20 -1.82
CA LYS A 220 -7.55 -3.63 -1.64
C LYS A 220 -6.27 -4.45 -1.40
N ALA A 221 -5.18 -4.13 -2.09
CA ALA A 221 -3.89 -4.77 -1.88
C ALA A 221 -3.28 -4.41 -0.51
N ASP A 222 -3.42 -3.16 -0.07
CA ASP A 222 -2.98 -2.71 1.26
C ASP A 222 -3.78 -3.39 2.38
N LEU A 223 -5.09 -3.59 2.18
CA LEU A 223 -5.93 -4.38 3.09
C LEU A 223 -5.47 -5.83 3.17
N ALA A 224 -5.18 -6.48 2.04
CA ALA A 224 -4.67 -7.85 2.02
C ALA A 224 -3.31 -7.98 2.72
N SER A 225 -2.40 -7.00 2.51
CA SER A 225 -1.11 -6.94 3.19
C SER A 225 -1.26 -6.77 4.71
N THR A 226 -2.12 -5.85 5.14
CA THR A 226 -2.39 -5.58 6.56
C THR A 226 -3.07 -6.79 7.22
N LYS A 227 -4.02 -7.44 6.52
CA LYS A 227 -4.62 -8.71 6.95
C LYS A 227 -3.56 -9.76 7.19
N ALA A 228 -2.62 -9.94 6.26
CA ALA A 228 -1.56 -10.94 6.39
C ALA A 228 -0.68 -10.68 7.63
N MET A 229 -0.29 -9.42 7.88
CA MET A 229 0.47 -9.05 9.08
C MET A 229 -0.32 -9.30 10.37
N PHE A 230 -1.60 -8.92 10.39
CA PHE A 230 -2.48 -9.14 11.53
C PHE A 230 -2.68 -10.65 11.80
N ALA A 231 -2.93 -11.43 10.76
CA ALA A 231 -3.11 -12.88 10.86
C ALA A 231 -1.84 -13.57 11.36
N TYR A 232 -0.66 -13.16 10.88
CA TYR A 232 0.62 -13.67 11.34
C TYR A 232 0.82 -13.46 12.85
N LEU A 233 0.52 -12.27 13.36
CA LEU A 233 0.68 -11.95 14.78
C LEU A 233 -0.40 -12.59 15.68
N THR A 234 -1.58 -12.86 15.15
CA THR A 234 -2.69 -13.51 15.88
C THR A 234 -2.71 -15.03 15.69
N GLY A 235 -1.78 -15.60 14.91
CA GLY A 235 -1.76 -17.04 14.61
C GLY A 235 -2.99 -17.52 13.83
N LYS A 236 -3.57 -16.65 13.00
CA LYS A 236 -4.59 -16.99 12.02
C LYS A 236 -3.95 -17.31 10.66
N GLU A 237 -4.77 -17.81 9.74
CA GLU A 237 -4.33 -18.07 8.37
C GLU A 237 -3.96 -16.76 7.66
N VAL A 238 -2.72 -16.69 7.17
CA VAL A 238 -2.13 -15.49 6.58
C VAL A 238 -2.60 -15.29 5.14
N TYR A 239 -2.78 -16.37 4.39
CA TYR A 239 -3.15 -16.35 2.98
C TYR A 239 -4.47 -17.08 2.77
N THR A 240 -5.45 -16.43 2.16
CA THR A 240 -6.69 -17.05 1.75
C THR A 240 -6.86 -16.88 0.23
N PRO A 241 -7.03 -17.95 -0.57
CA PRO A 241 -7.18 -17.83 -2.02
C PRO A 241 -8.32 -16.93 -2.45
N SER A 242 -9.40 -16.85 -1.66
CA SER A 242 -10.57 -15.99 -1.93
C SER A 242 -10.27 -14.49 -1.91
N ASP A 243 -9.16 -14.07 -1.29
CA ASP A 243 -8.76 -12.66 -1.27
C ASP A 243 -8.17 -12.21 -2.61
N TRP A 244 -7.91 -13.16 -3.53
CA TRP A 244 -7.17 -12.93 -4.77
C TRP A 244 -7.95 -13.41 -5.99
N ARG A 245 -7.81 -12.67 -7.08
CA ARG A 245 -8.29 -13.06 -8.41
C ARG A 245 -7.10 -13.18 -9.36
N GLN A 246 -7.08 -14.24 -10.17
CA GLN A 246 -6.09 -14.45 -11.23
C GLN A 246 -6.53 -13.85 -12.56
#